data_AF-A0A8T5P202-F1
#
_entry.id   AF-A0A8T5P202-F1
#
_cell.length_a   1.000
_cell.length_b   1.000
_cell.length_c   1.000
_cell.angle_alpha   90.00
_cell.angle_beta   90.00
_cell.angle_gamma   90.00
#
_symmetry.space_group_name_H-M   'P 1'
#
loop_
_entity.id
_entity.type
_entity.pdbx_description
1 polymer ?
#
loop_
_entity_poly.entity_id
_entity_poly.type
_entity_poly.pdbx_seq_one_letter_code
_entity_poly.pdbx_strand_id
1 'polypeptide(L)' 'MDEPVLEVRDLSKTYMQGKIPVHALDNVSFIVEKGEFLSIVGPSGSGKST' A
#
# COMPACT_ATOMS: atom_id res chain seq x y z
N MET A 1 2.36 7.17 -24.43
CA MET A 1 2.56 6.28 -23.28
C MET A 1 1.18 6.05 -22.73
N ASP A 2 0.77 4.80 -22.53
CA ASP A 2 -0.54 4.50 -21.96
C ASP A 2 -0.62 5.02 -20.52
N GLU A 3 -1.82 5.36 -20.06
CA GLU A 3 -2.05 5.75 -18.66
C GLU A 3 -1.90 4.52 -17.75
N PRO A 4 -1.26 4.62 -16.57
CA PRO A 4 -1.10 3.49 -15.67
C PRO A 4 -2.46 2.95 -15.21
N VAL A 5 -2.54 1.64 -14.98
CA VAL A 5 -3.79 0.99 -14.55
C VAL A 5 -4.06 1.20 -13.06
N LEU A 6 -3.02 1.51 -12.29
CA LEU A 6 -3.12 1.89 -10.89
C LEU A 6 -2.02 2.89 -10.56
N GLU A 7 -2.40 3.97 -9.87
CA GLU A 7 -1.46 4.90 -9.27
C GLU A 7 -1.84 5.12 -7.81
N VAL A 8 -0.91 4.83 -6.91
CA VAL A 8 -1.02 5.04 -5.47
C VAL A 8 -0.04 6.14 -5.07
N ARG A 9 -0.55 7.20 -4.44
CA ARG A 9 0.23 8.34 -3.98
C ARG A 9 -0.01 8.60 -2.51
N ASP A 10 1.08 8.64 -1.74
CA ASP A 10 1.16 9.04 -0.34
C ASP A 10 0.09 8.35 0.55
N LEU A 11 -0.19 7.08 0.26
CA LEU A 11 -1.24 6.32 0.94
C LEU A 11 -0.81 6.01 2.37
N SER A 12 -1.58 6.54 3.31
CA SER A 12 -1.43 6.27 4.74
C SER A 12 -2.70 5.65 5.30
N LYS A 13 -2.53 4.65 6.17
CA LYS A 13 -3.64 4.00 6.86
C LYS A 13 -3.28 3.71 8.30
N THR A 14 -4.07 4.28 9.20
CA THR A 14 -3.98 4.01 10.64
C THR A 14 -5.20 3.21 11.08
N TYR A 15 -4.97 2.10 11.77
CA TYR A 15 -5.98 1.37 12.52
C TYR A 15 -5.90 1.69 14.00
N MET A 16 -6.99 1.51 14.72
CA MET A 16 -7.02 1.64 16.18
C MET A 16 -7.05 0.25 16.82
N GLN A 17 -5.99 -0.13 17.51
CA GLN A 17 -5.96 -1.31 18.37
C GLN A 17 -6.34 -0.88 19.79
N GLY A 18 -7.65 -0.86 20.05
CA GLY A 18 -8.20 -0.22 21.25
C GLY A 18 -7.91 1.28 21.23
N LYS A 19 -7.09 1.77 22.19
CA LYS A 19 -6.67 3.18 22.26
C LYS A 19 -5.35 3.46 21.55
N ILE A 20 -4.65 2.42 21.06
CA ILE A 20 -3.33 2.57 20.45
C ILE A 20 -3.48 2.72 18.93
N PRO A 21 -3.00 3.81 18.32
CA PRO A 21 -2.94 3.93 16.87
C PRO A 21 -1.83 3.06 16.30
N VAL A 22 -2.14 2.31 15.24
CA VAL A 22 -1.21 1.48 14.48
C VAL A 22 -1.19 1.97 13.04
N HIS A 23 -0.05 2.50 12.62
CA HIS A 23 0.20 2.87 11.23
C HIS A 23 0.47 1.60 10.41
N ALA A 24 -0.55 1.11 9.72
CA ALA A 24 -0.42 -0.05 8.85
C ALA A 24 0.21 0.30 7.50
N LEU A 25 -0.07 1.50 6.99
CA LEU A 25 0.61 2.11 5.85
C LEU A 25 1.04 3.53 6.24
N ASP A 26 2.24 3.92 5.84
CA ASP A 26 2.83 5.24 6.08
C ASP A 26 3.42 5.76 4.77
N ASN A 27 2.73 6.73 4.15
CA ASN A 27 3.11 7.42 2.92
C ASN A 27 3.61 6.50 1.79
N VAL A 28 2.85 5.44 1.50
CA VAL A 28 3.21 4.47 0.46
C VAL A 28 2.81 4.99 -0.92
N SER A 29 3.75 4.97 -1.86
CA SER A 29 3.56 5.42 -3.24
C SER A 29 4.11 4.37 -4.23
N PHE A 30 3.31 3.98 -5.22
CA PHE A 30 3.73 3.11 -6.33
C PHE A 30 2.77 3.23 -7.52
N ILE A 31 3.22 2.78 -8.68
CA ILE A 31 2.47 2.76 -9.94
C ILE A 31 2.47 1.33 -10.47
N VAL A 32 1.39 0.93 -11.14
CA VAL A 32 1.32 -0.32 -11.90
C VAL A 32 0.97 0.01 -13.35
N GLU A 33 1.85 -0.37 -14.25
CA GLU A 33 1.68 -0.17 -15.69
C GLU A 33 0.79 -1.25 -16.30
N LYS A 34 0.20 -0.94 -17.45
CA LYS A 34 -0.62 -1.90 -18.18
C LYS A 34 0.20 -3.13 -18.61
N GLY A 35 -0.21 -4.30 -18.15
CA GLY A 35 0.47 -5.57 -18.43
C GLY A 35 1.60 -5.91 -17.45
N GLU A 36 1.85 -5.06 -16.45
CA GLU A 36 2.80 -5.35 -15.37
C GLU A 36 2.25 -6.41 -14.41
N PHE A 37 3.13 -7.28 -13.92
CA PHE A 37 2.83 -8.22 -12.84
C PHE A 37 3.53 -7.76 -11.55
N LEU A 38 2.76 -7.25 -10.59
CA LEU A 38 3.27 -6.79 -9.30
C LEU A 38 3.02 -7.83 -8.20
N SER A 39 3.99 -8.01 -7.30
CA SER A 39 3.83 -8.80 -6.07
C SER A 39 4.25 -8.00 -4.84
N ILE A 40 3.42 -8.03 -3.80
CA ILE A 40 3.70 -7.39 -2.50
C ILE A 40 4.10 -8.48 -1.51
N VAL A 41 5.34 -8.43 -1.02
CA VAL A 41 5.93 -9.42 -0.12
C VAL A 41 6.48 -8.77 1.15
N GLY A 42 6.54 -9.53 2.24
CA GLY A 42 7.04 -9.03 3.53
C GLY A 42 6.49 -9.80 4.73
N PRO A 43 7.08 -9.62 5.93
CA PRO A 43 6.70 -10.34 7.14
C PRO A 43 5.23 -10.16 7.55
N SER A 44 4.69 -11.05 8.38
CA SER A 44 3.34 -10.86 8.96
C SER A 44 3.25 -9.51 9.70
N GLY A 45 2.15 -8.78 9.50
CA GLY A 45 1.94 -7.46 10.09
C GLY A 45 2.51 -6.26 9.32
N SER A 46 3.21 -6.46 8.19
CA SER A 46 3.84 -5.37 7.42
C SER A 46 2.90 -4.54 6.53
N GLY A 47 1.57 -4.62 6.71
CA GLY A 47 0.61 -3.80 5.95
C GLY A 47 0.18 -4.33 4.57
N LYS A 48 0.66 -5.49 4.10
CA LYS A 48 0.42 -5.98 2.72
C LYS A 48 -1.06 -6.20 2.32
N SER A 49 -1.91 -6.51 3.30
CA SER A 49 -3.34 -6.81 3.09
C SER A 49 -4.25 -5.63 3.45
N THR A 50 -3.65 -4.48 3.79
CA THR A 50 -4.32 -3.23 4.15
C THR A 50 -4.49 -2.38 2.90
#